data_AF-A0ABC8S694-F1
#
_entry.id   AF-A0ABC8S694-F1
#
_cell.length_a   1.000
_cell.length_b   1.000
_cell.length_c   1.000
_cell.angle_alpha   90.00
_cell.angle_beta   90.00
_cell.angle_gamma   90.00
#
_symmetry.space_group_name_H-M   'P 1'
#
loop_
_entity.id
_entity.type
_entity.pdbx_description
1 polymer ?
#
loop_
_entity_poly.entity_id
_entity_poly.type
_entity_poly.pdbx_seq_one_letter_code
_entity_poly.pdbx_strand_id
1 'polypeptide(L)'
;MAMAFNHTHHLASLTSLCNSTLSSSILLKFPFRSLPLSPTRYSSRTIKSATSSSFTWEDVFQISQSQHNDSSDLQGFFDKINLCNRNSEKHSEFVPFVVVDQIVGYVHNGFADHLRRFADVFIFPKNNSHGCRFGYHVTLHPMLRTPEVMTSAVEDVVKCLGEELIPGIRNELYPVTSCFGTPVFFSLERAAAPYFGIKAYGVHMNGYVERDGQKYLWIGKRSELKPTYPGMLDHLVAGGLVHAHLLIYVYVLVVFLQECLRI
;
A
#
# COMPACT_ATOMS: atom_id res chain seq x y z
N MET A 1 -27.21 -0.92 44.42
CA MET A 1 -27.89 0.33 44.01
C MET A 1 -27.47 0.62 42.59
N ALA A 2 -28.18 0.02 41.64
CA ALA A 2 -27.94 0.13 40.21
C ALA A 2 -28.79 1.28 39.67
N MET A 3 -28.22 2.16 38.85
CA MET A 3 -28.99 3.00 37.95
C MET A 3 -28.52 2.76 36.52
N ALA A 4 -29.44 2.16 35.76
CA ALA A 4 -29.39 1.98 34.33
C ALA A 4 -29.70 3.31 33.64
N PHE A 5 -29.00 3.62 32.56
CA PHE A 5 -29.48 4.55 31.54
C PHE A 5 -29.55 3.81 30.21
N ASN A 6 -30.78 3.50 29.81
CA ASN A 6 -31.14 3.04 28.47
C ASN A 6 -31.09 4.25 27.53
N HIS A 7 -30.25 4.18 26.50
CA HIS A 7 -30.43 5.00 25.31
C HIS A 7 -30.67 4.09 24.10
N THR A 8 -31.94 3.98 23.74
CA THR A 8 -32.44 3.38 22.50
C THR A 8 -32.12 4.32 21.34
N HIS A 9 -31.20 3.93 20.47
CA HIS A 9 -31.06 4.51 19.13
C HIS A 9 -31.57 3.50 18.11
N HIS A 10 -32.68 3.85 17.44
CA HIS A 10 -33.16 3.19 16.23
C HIS A 10 -32.12 3.36 15.11
N LEU A 11 -31.28 2.35 14.89
CA LEU A 11 -30.61 2.18 13.61
C LEU A 11 -31.59 1.51 12.65
N ALA A 12 -31.97 2.23 11.59
CA ALA A 12 -32.57 1.61 10.42
C ALA A 12 -31.50 0.74 9.75
N SER A 13 -31.75 -0.57 9.75
CA SER A 13 -30.89 -1.58 9.13
C SER A 13 -30.93 -1.42 7.61
N LEU A 14 -29.81 -1.01 7.00
CA LEU A 14 -29.60 -1.12 5.55
C LEU A 14 -29.15 -2.55 5.24
N THR A 15 -30.08 -3.51 5.28
CA THR A 15 -29.81 -4.86 4.75
C THR A 15 -29.82 -4.81 3.22
N SER A 16 -28.65 -4.61 2.60
CA SER A 16 -28.46 -4.90 1.19
C SER A 16 -28.49 -6.42 0.99
N LEU A 17 -29.63 -6.93 0.52
CA LEU A 17 -29.79 -8.32 0.09
C LEU A 17 -28.89 -8.59 -1.13
N CYS A 18 -27.76 -9.25 -0.92
CA CYS A 18 -26.98 -9.89 -1.98
C CYS A 18 -27.81 -11.02 -2.62
N ASN A 19 -28.65 -10.66 -3.59
CA ASN A 19 -29.34 -11.61 -4.45
C ASN A 19 -29.22 -11.15 -5.91
N SER A 20 -28.25 -11.71 -6.64
CA SER A 20 -28.42 -11.94 -8.08
C SER A 20 -27.36 -12.90 -8.61
N THR A 21 -27.84 -13.80 -9.46
CA THR A 21 -27.16 -14.88 -10.16
C THR A 21 -25.89 -14.47 -10.91
N LEU A 22 -24.84 -15.28 -10.77
CA LEU A 22 -23.56 -15.15 -11.44
C LEU A 22 -23.76 -15.22 -12.97
N SER A 23 -23.64 -14.08 -13.66
CA SER A 23 -23.48 -14.05 -15.11
C SER A 23 -21.98 -14.07 -15.44
N SER A 24 -21.60 -15.03 -16.29
CA SER A 24 -20.23 -15.33 -16.69
C SER A 24 -19.48 -14.08 -17.15
N SER A 25 -18.56 -13.61 -16.32
CA SER A 25 -17.68 -12.46 -16.59
C SER A 25 -16.21 -12.88 -16.54
N ILE A 26 -15.45 -12.24 -17.42
CA ILE A 26 -14.08 -12.54 -17.81
C ILE A 26 -13.13 -12.38 -16.61
N LEU A 27 -12.45 -13.45 -16.24
CA LEU A 27 -11.40 -13.46 -15.21
C LEU A 27 -10.22 -12.59 -15.67
N LEU A 28 -10.14 -11.34 -15.20
CA LEU A 28 -8.89 -10.59 -15.24
C LEU A 28 -7.97 -11.12 -14.14
N LYS A 29 -7.25 -12.21 -14.44
CA LYS A 29 -6.11 -12.64 -13.63
C LYS A 29 -5.03 -11.56 -13.73
N PHE A 30 -4.79 -10.81 -12.66
CA PHE A 30 -3.50 -10.14 -12.50
C PHE A 30 -2.44 -11.23 -12.35
N PRO A 31 -1.50 -11.39 -13.30
CA PRO A 31 -0.50 -12.43 -13.18
C PRO A 31 0.56 -11.93 -12.21
N PHE A 32 0.47 -12.31 -10.94
CA PHE A 32 1.68 -12.50 -10.14
C PHE A 32 2.35 -13.77 -10.64
N ARG A 33 2.98 -13.69 -11.81
CA ARG A 33 3.82 -14.75 -12.34
C ARG A 33 5.19 -14.58 -11.70
N SER A 34 5.56 -15.49 -10.81
CA SER A 34 6.96 -15.72 -10.44
C SER A 34 7.71 -16.14 -11.70
N LEU A 35 8.47 -15.22 -12.29
CA LEU A 35 9.38 -15.56 -13.37
C LEU A 35 10.58 -16.34 -12.81
N PRO A 36 11.05 -17.40 -13.49
CA PRO A 36 12.24 -18.12 -13.06
C PRO A 36 13.47 -17.22 -13.17
N LEU A 37 14.26 -17.14 -12.10
CA LEU A 37 15.59 -16.54 -12.16
C LEU A 37 16.46 -17.35 -13.13
N SER A 38 16.89 -16.73 -14.22
CA SER A 38 18.07 -17.22 -14.95
C SER A 38 19.31 -17.01 -14.07
N PRO A 39 20.28 -17.94 -14.04
CA PRO A 39 21.48 -17.78 -13.24
C PRO A 39 22.37 -16.71 -13.87
N THR A 40 22.29 -15.48 -13.37
CA THR A 40 23.26 -14.43 -13.69
C THR A 40 24.58 -14.79 -13.00
N ARG A 41 25.60 -15.14 -13.79
CA ARG A 41 26.97 -15.25 -13.27
C ARG A 41 27.41 -13.88 -12.79
N TYR A 42 27.43 -13.67 -11.47
CA TYR A 42 28.10 -12.52 -10.88
C TYR A 42 29.61 -12.70 -11.03
N SER A 43 30.25 -11.86 -11.84
CA SER A 43 31.68 -11.62 -11.70
C SER A 43 31.85 -10.69 -10.51
N SER A 44 32.31 -11.23 -9.38
CA SER A 44 32.66 -10.43 -8.21
C SER A 44 33.91 -9.62 -8.53
N ARG A 45 33.76 -8.35 -8.87
CA ARG A 45 34.87 -7.39 -8.76
C ARG A 45 34.90 -6.89 -7.32
N THR A 46 35.94 -7.27 -6.60
CA THR A 46 36.28 -6.70 -5.29
C THR A 46 36.57 -5.21 -5.49
N ILE A 47 35.65 -4.36 -5.05
CA ILE A 47 35.92 -2.93 -4.89
C ILE A 47 36.97 -2.83 -3.79
N LYS A 48 38.18 -2.38 -4.14
CA LYS A 48 39.19 -2.04 -3.14
C LYS A 48 38.64 -0.87 -2.32
N SER A 49 38.18 -1.19 -1.11
CA SER A 49 37.86 -0.22 -0.07
C SER A 49 39.12 0.59 0.23
N ALA A 50 39.08 1.88 -0.09
CA ALA A 50 40.01 2.84 0.46
C ALA A 50 39.67 3.04 1.94
N THR A 51 40.57 2.54 2.80
CA THR A 51 40.81 2.89 4.21
C THR A 51 39.72 3.66 4.97
N SER A 52 39.17 2.97 5.99
CA SER A 52 38.60 3.46 7.26
C SER A 52 38.17 4.93 7.35
N SER A 53 37.19 5.35 6.57
CA SER A 53 36.48 6.60 6.83
C SER A 53 34.99 6.32 6.96
N SER A 54 34.41 6.85 8.04
CA SER A 54 32.98 6.77 8.30
C SER A 54 32.22 7.32 7.10
N PHE A 55 31.34 6.50 6.50
CA PHE A 55 30.39 6.98 5.50
C PHE A 55 29.67 8.24 5.98
N THR A 56 29.83 9.33 5.24
CA THR A 56 29.24 10.65 5.48
C THR A 56 28.33 11.05 4.32
N TRP A 57 27.50 12.08 4.54
CA TRP A 57 26.69 12.66 3.46
C TRP A 57 27.55 13.26 2.34
N GLU A 58 28.78 13.68 2.64
CA GLU A 58 29.78 14.12 1.66
C GLU A 58 30.10 13.03 0.63
N ASP A 59 30.17 11.75 1.04
CA ASP A 59 30.43 10.64 0.12
C ASP A 59 29.30 10.45 -0.89
N VAL A 60 28.05 10.67 -0.47
CA VAL A 60 26.87 10.60 -1.34
C VAL A 60 26.92 11.71 -2.40
N PHE A 61 27.30 12.91 -2.00
CA PHE A 61 27.45 14.04 -2.93
C PHE A 61 28.64 13.85 -3.89
N GLN A 62 29.75 13.29 -3.43
CA GLN A 62 30.91 12.99 -4.29
C GLN A 62 30.60 11.92 -5.35
N ILE A 63 29.84 10.88 -4.99
CA ILE A 63 29.36 9.87 -5.94
C ILE A 63 28.51 10.53 -7.04
N SER A 64 27.62 11.46 -6.66
CA SER A 64 26.77 12.19 -7.62
C SER A 64 27.54 13.11 -8.59
N GLN A 65 28.75 13.53 -8.21
CA GLN A 65 29.59 14.47 -8.98
C GLN A 65 30.71 13.80 -9.77
N SER A 66 31.00 12.52 -9.51
CA SER A 66 32.09 11.81 -10.19
C SER A 66 31.75 11.55 -11.67
N GLN A 67 32.60 12.06 -12.57
CA GLN A 67 32.43 11.92 -14.03
C GLN A 67 32.85 10.54 -14.58
N HIS A 68 33.20 9.58 -13.71
CA HIS A 68 33.36 8.18 -14.11
C HIS A 68 32.01 7.47 -14.10
N ASN A 69 31.17 7.88 -15.06
CA ASN A 69 29.84 7.34 -15.25
C ASN A 69 29.94 6.01 -16.02
N ASP A 70 30.51 4.97 -15.39
CA ASP A 70 30.27 3.61 -15.84
C ASP A 70 28.84 3.25 -15.42
N SER A 71 27.88 3.77 -16.19
CA SER A 71 26.43 3.63 -16.00
C SER A 71 25.98 2.18 -15.80
N SER A 72 26.83 1.20 -16.14
CA SER A 72 26.61 -0.21 -15.93
C SER A 72 26.47 -0.61 -14.45
N ASP A 73 27.14 0.08 -13.52
CA ASP A 73 27.14 -0.29 -12.09
C ASP A 73 25.82 0.07 -11.39
N LEU A 74 25.13 1.11 -11.87
CA LEU A 74 23.83 1.55 -11.32
C LEU A 74 22.62 0.94 -12.05
N GLN A 75 22.83 0.24 -13.16
CA GLN A 75 21.75 -0.31 -13.98
C GLN A 75 20.79 -1.16 -13.14
N GLY A 76 21.32 -2.00 -12.25
CA GLY A 76 20.52 -2.83 -11.37
C GLY A 76 19.60 -2.04 -10.44
N PHE A 77 20.01 -0.86 -9.97
CA PHE A 77 19.17 0.01 -9.15
C PHE A 77 18.05 0.66 -9.98
N PHE A 78 18.40 1.17 -11.17
CA PHE A 78 17.41 1.75 -12.08
C PHE A 78 16.37 0.73 -12.54
N ASP A 79 16.77 -0.52 -12.78
CA ASP A 79 15.83 -1.60 -13.10
C ASP A 79 14.81 -1.84 -11.97
N LYS A 80 15.24 -1.75 -10.70
CA LYS A 80 14.32 -1.85 -9.55
C LYS A 80 13.41 -0.64 -9.42
N ILE A 81 13.92 0.58 -9.64
CA ILE A 81 13.10 1.80 -9.65
C ILE A 81 12.03 1.71 -10.76
N ASN A 82 12.43 1.31 -11.96
CA ASN A 82 11.52 1.14 -13.10
C ASN A 82 10.49 0.04 -12.82
N LEU A 83 10.89 -1.07 -12.19
CA LEU A 83 9.96 -2.13 -11.80
C LEU A 83 8.91 -1.65 -10.78
N CYS A 84 9.30 -0.80 -9.83
CA CYS A 84 8.38 -0.20 -8.86
C CYS A 84 7.42 0.81 -9.49
N ASN A 85 7.84 1.50 -10.57
CA ASN A 85 7.06 2.51 -11.28
C ASN A 85 6.46 2.00 -12.61
N ARG A 86 6.42 0.68 -12.78
CA ARG A 86 5.87 0.02 -13.98
C ARG A 86 4.40 0.35 -14.19
N ASN A 87 3.94 0.31 -15.44
CA ASN A 87 2.56 0.59 -15.82
C ASN A 87 2.11 2.03 -15.51
N SER A 88 3.02 2.97 -15.25
CA SER A 88 2.67 4.38 -15.10
C SER A 88 2.03 4.96 -16.35
N GLU A 89 2.38 4.42 -17.52
CA GLU A 89 1.77 4.72 -18.82
C GLU A 89 0.29 4.32 -18.91
N LYS A 90 -0.16 3.37 -18.09
CA LYS A 90 -1.56 2.89 -18.06
C LYS A 90 -2.48 3.75 -17.22
N HIS A 91 -2.00 4.89 -16.71
CA HIS A 91 -2.83 5.81 -15.91
C HIS A 91 -4.17 6.18 -16.58
N SER A 92 -4.21 6.23 -17.92
CA SER A 92 -5.44 6.51 -18.67
C SER A 92 -6.52 5.42 -18.60
N GLU A 93 -6.19 4.22 -18.14
CA GLU A 93 -7.12 3.10 -17.90
C GLU A 93 -7.82 3.21 -16.53
N PHE A 94 -7.41 4.16 -15.69
CA PHE A 94 -7.92 4.35 -14.36
C PHE A 94 -8.85 5.57 -14.27
N VAL A 95 -9.82 5.44 -13.38
CA VAL A 95 -10.82 6.44 -13.04
C VAL A 95 -10.48 7.00 -11.65
N PRO A 96 -10.43 8.33 -11.45
CA PRO A 96 -10.22 8.91 -10.13
C PRO A 96 -11.26 8.44 -9.12
N PHE A 97 -10.80 8.05 -7.93
CA PHE A 97 -11.64 7.86 -6.75
C PHE A 97 -11.55 9.13 -5.90
N VAL A 98 -12.68 9.80 -5.74
CA VAL A 98 -12.78 11.13 -5.14
C VAL A 98 -13.62 11.05 -3.88
N VAL A 99 -13.16 11.70 -2.81
CA VAL A 99 -13.89 11.86 -1.56
C VAL A 99 -13.69 13.30 -1.10
N VAL A 100 -14.79 14.03 -0.87
CA VAL A 100 -14.78 15.46 -0.50
C VAL A 100 -13.91 16.30 -1.47
N ASP A 101 -14.16 16.13 -2.77
CA ASP A 101 -13.44 16.79 -3.88
C ASP A 101 -11.92 16.54 -3.94
N GLN A 102 -11.39 15.60 -3.15
CA GLN A 102 -9.99 15.20 -3.19
C GLN A 102 -9.83 13.81 -3.81
N ILE A 103 -8.86 13.67 -4.72
CA ILE A 103 -8.49 12.36 -5.26
C ILE A 103 -7.77 11.57 -4.16
N VAL A 104 -8.40 10.49 -3.72
CA VAL A 104 -7.87 9.59 -2.69
C VAL A 104 -7.32 8.29 -3.28
N GLY A 105 -7.62 8.00 -4.55
CA GLY A 105 -7.10 6.85 -5.27
C GLY A 105 -7.51 6.81 -6.74
N TYR A 106 -7.20 5.69 -7.38
CA TYR A 106 -7.48 5.45 -8.80
C TYR A 106 -7.99 4.03 -8.99
N VAL A 107 -9.21 3.90 -9.52
CA VAL A 107 -9.86 2.61 -9.75
C VAL A 107 -9.70 2.22 -11.20
N HIS A 108 -9.21 1.01 -11.48
CA HIS A 108 -9.17 0.52 -12.85
C HIS A 108 -10.58 0.47 -13.43
N ASN A 109 -10.77 0.91 -14.68
CA ASN A 109 -12.10 1.04 -15.28
C ASN A 109 -12.93 -0.27 -15.23
N GLY A 110 -12.30 -1.41 -15.53
CA GLY A 110 -12.97 -2.71 -15.44
C GLY A 110 -13.35 -3.12 -14.01
N PHE A 111 -12.63 -2.66 -12.99
CA PHE A 111 -13.02 -2.89 -11.59
C PHE A 111 -14.16 -1.96 -11.16
N ALA A 112 -14.20 -0.74 -11.69
CA ALA A 112 -15.27 0.22 -11.44
C ALA A 112 -16.65 -0.33 -11.85
N ASP A 113 -16.72 -1.20 -12.87
CA ASP A 113 -17.94 -1.91 -13.27
C ASP A 113 -18.53 -2.76 -12.12
N HIS A 114 -17.69 -3.40 -11.31
CA HIS A 114 -18.14 -4.16 -10.15
C HIS A 114 -18.73 -3.26 -9.06
N LEU A 115 -18.22 -2.03 -8.91
CA LEU A 115 -18.69 -1.07 -7.91
C LEU A 115 -20.06 -0.48 -8.27
N ARG A 116 -20.43 -0.41 -9.56
CA ARG A 116 -21.72 0.16 -10.01
C ARG A 116 -22.96 -0.54 -9.44
N ARG A 117 -22.85 -1.81 -9.07
CA ARG A 117 -23.98 -2.55 -8.47
C ARG A 117 -24.32 -2.08 -7.05
N PHE A 118 -23.42 -1.36 -6.39
CA PHE A 118 -23.58 -0.85 -5.03
C PHE A 118 -23.92 0.64 -5.07
N ALA A 119 -25.04 0.99 -5.72
CA ALA A 119 -25.45 2.38 -5.94
C ALA A 119 -25.67 3.18 -4.64
N ASP A 120 -25.98 2.48 -3.54
CA ASP A 120 -26.16 3.05 -2.20
C ASP A 120 -24.83 3.49 -1.56
N VAL A 121 -23.71 3.02 -2.11
CA VAL A 121 -22.34 3.27 -1.60
C VAL A 121 -21.51 4.07 -2.60
N PHE A 122 -21.55 3.73 -3.89
CA PHE A 122 -20.74 4.37 -4.94
C PHE A 122 -21.62 5.02 -6.00
N ILE A 123 -21.29 6.27 -6.34
CA ILE A 123 -21.88 7.00 -7.45
C ILE A 123 -20.81 7.41 -8.46
N PHE A 124 -21.25 7.69 -9.69
CA PHE A 124 -20.37 7.92 -10.85
C PHE A 124 -20.72 9.23 -11.56
N PRO A 125 -20.44 10.41 -10.97
CA PRO A 125 -20.79 11.68 -11.57
C PRO A 125 -20.03 11.90 -12.88
N LYS A 126 -20.75 12.30 -13.93
CA LYS A 126 -20.17 12.69 -15.22
C LYS A 126 -19.66 14.12 -15.12
N ASN A 127 -18.35 14.26 -14.92
CA ASN A 127 -17.66 15.53 -14.82
C ASN A 127 -16.18 15.31 -15.17
N ASN A 128 -15.62 16.18 -16.01
CA ASN A 128 -14.21 16.13 -16.41
C ASN A 128 -13.26 16.94 -15.49
N SER A 129 -13.73 17.38 -14.31
CA SER A 129 -12.94 18.20 -13.37
C SER A 129 -11.67 17.51 -12.85
N HIS A 130 -11.58 16.18 -12.96
CA HIS A 130 -10.42 15.39 -12.52
C HIS A 130 -9.58 14.83 -13.68
N GLY A 131 -9.76 15.34 -14.90
CA GLY A 131 -8.90 15.03 -16.05
C GLY A 131 -8.92 13.57 -16.52
N CYS A 132 -9.99 12.83 -16.23
CA CYS A 132 -10.11 11.42 -16.61
C CYS A 132 -10.63 11.26 -18.04
N ARG A 133 -9.97 10.39 -18.83
CA ARG A 133 -10.37 10.05 -20.21
C ARG A 133 -11.83 9.60 -20.33
N PHE A 134 -12.37 8.95 -19.30
CA PHE A 134 -13.73 8.43 -19.30
C PHE A 134 -14.80 9.49 -19.01
N GLY A 135 -14.42 10.71 -18.62
CA GLY A 135 -15.35 11.81 -18.35
C GLY A 135 -16.21 11.63 -17.09
N TYR A 136 -15.84 10.70 -16.20
CA TYR A 136 -16.45 10.51 -14.89
C TYR A 136 -15.40 10.19 -13.83
N HIS A 137 -15.82 10.21 -12.57
CA HIS A 137 -15.04 9.74 -11.42
C HIS A 137 -15.91 8.83 -10.54
N VAL A 138 -15.28 8.08 -9.65
CA VAL A 138 -15.97 7.30 -8.60
C VAL A 138 -16.00 8.15 -7.34
N THR A 139 -17.12 8.26 -6.65
CA THR A 139 -17.21 8.87 -5.31
C THR A 139 -18.17 8.08 -4.43
N LEU A 140 -18.04 8.26 -3.12
CA LEU A 140 -18.98 7.71 -2.15
C LEU A 140 -20.34 8.44 -2.22
N HIS A 141 -21.40 7.72 -1.87
CA HIS A 141 -22.75 8.25 -1.83
C HIS A 141 -22.87 9.37 -0.77
N PRO A 142 -23.53 10.52 -1.06
CA PRO A 142 -23.57 11.69 -0.16
C PRO A 142 -24.25 11.46 1.20
N MET A 143 -24.95 10.34 1.37
CA MET A 143 -25.53 9.94 2.66
C MET A 143 -24.51 9.37 3.64
N LEU A 144 -23.35 8.90 3.15
CA LEU A 144 -22.26 8.40 3.97
C LEU A 144 -21.44 9.60 4.47
N ARG A 145 -21.81 10.15 5.64
CA ARG A 145 -21.29 11.45 6.11
C ARG A 145 -20.15 11.36 7.11
N THR A 146 -19.96 10.22 7.77
CA THR A 146 -18.91 10.06 8.80
C THR A 146 -17.90 9.00 8.37
N PRO A 147 -16.64 9.09 8.82
CA PRO A 147 -15.62 8.08 8.53
C PRO A 147 -16.04 6.66 8.89
N GLU A 148 -16.78 6.49 9.99
CA GLU A 148 -17.25 5.18 10.48
C GLU A 148 -18.29 4.59 9.53
N VAL A 149 -19.25 5.40 9.09
CA VAL A 149 -20.30 4.98 8.14
C VAL A 149 -19.70 4.68 6.77
N MET A 150 -18.76 5.51 6.29
CA MET A 150 -18.03 5.25 5.04
C MET A 150 -17.23 3.94 5.13
N THR A 151 -16.50 3.74 6.23
CA THR A 151 -15.69 2.53 6.47
C THR A 151 -16.58 1.30 6.44
N SER A 152 -17.66 1.28 7.22
CA SER A 152 -18.57 0.14 7.29
C SER A 152 -19.21 -0.17 5.94
N ALA A 153 -19.70 0.86 5.22
CA ALA A 153 -20.35 0.66 3.92
C ALA A 153 -19.38 0.08 2.88
N VAL A 154 -18.14 0.58 2.83
CA VAL A 154 -17.14 0.06 1.89
C VAL A 154 -16.65 -1.33 2.31
N GLU A 155 -16.53 -1.59 3.61
CA GLU A 155 -16.20 -2.93 4.14
C GLU A 155 -17.25 -3.97 3.71
N ASP A 156 -18.53 -3.64 3.82
CA ASP A 156 -19.61 -4.52 3.37
C ASP A 156 -19.53 -4.78 1.86
N VAL A 157 -19.22 -3.76 1.06
CA VAL A 157 -18.97 -3.96 -0.38
C VAL A 157 -17.80 -4.89 -0.63
N VAL A 158 -16.66 -4.71 0.06
CA VAL A 158 -15.49 -5.59 -0.07
C VAL A 158 -15.84 -7.04 0.29
N LYS A 159 -16.61 -7.26 1.36
CA LYS A 159 -17.12 -8.59 1.73
C LYS A 159 -18.02 -9.19 0.64
N CYS A 160 -18.92 -8.39 0.07
CA CYS A 160 -19.81 -8.83 -1.00
C CYS A 160 -19.08 -9.15 -2.31
N LEU A 161 -17.99 -8.44 -2.63
CA LEU A 161 -17.13 -8.75 -3.79
C LEU A 161 -16.38 -10.07 -3.60
N GLY A 162 -16.05 -10.41 -2.35
CA GLY A 162 -15.49 -11.69 -1.96
C GLY A 162 -14.05 -11.93 -2.42
N GLU A 163 -13.51 -13.08 -1.99
CA GLU A 163 -12.13 -13.50 -2.22
C GLU A 163 -11.79 -13.75 -3.71
N GLU A 164 -12.79 -13.96 -4.57
CA GLU A 164 -12.57 -14.13 -6.01
C GLU A 164 -12.07 -12.84 -6.68
N LEU A 165 -12.56 -11.69 -6.23
CA LEU A 165 -12.19 -10.38 -6.76
C LEU A 165 -11.13 -9.68 -5.91
N ILE A 166 -11.22 -9.80 -4.58
CA ILE A 166 -10.28 -9.19 -3.64
C ILE A 166 -9.73 -10.30 -2.72
N PRO A 167 -8.73 -11.07 -3.19
CA PRO A 167 -8.16 -12.15 -2.41
C PRO A 167 -7.27 -11.65 -1.27
N GLY A 168 -7.20 -12.44 -0.22
CA GLY A 168 -6.22 -12.30 0.86
C GLY A 168 -6.60 -11.25 1.90
N ILE A 169 -7.86 -11.24 2.34
CA ILE A 169 -8.35 -10.38 3.43
C ILE A 169 -7.51 -10.58 4.69
N ARG A 170 -7.15 -9.47 5.36
CA ARG A 170 -6.21 -9.46 6.49
C ARG A 170 -6.80 -8.91 7.78
N ASN A 171 -8.04 -8.40 7.72
CA ASN A 171 -8.68 -7.66 8.82
C ASN A 171 -7.78 -6.52 9.32
N GLU A 172 -7.17 -5.80 8.37
CA GLU A 172 -6.17 -4.77 8.62
C GLU A 172 -6.59 -3.51 7.85
N LEU A 173 -6.97 -2.47 8.57
CA LEU A 173 -7.50 -1.25 7.95
C LEU A 173 -6.40 -0.24 7.64
N TYR A 174 -6.32 0.17 6.37
CA TYR A 174 -5.50 1.26 5.89
C TYR A 174 -6.29 2.58 5.86
N PRO A 175 -5.66 3.70 6.27
CA PRO A 175 -6.31 5.00 6.19
C PRO A 175 -6.43 5.45 4.73
N VAL A 176 -7.62 5.91 4.34
CA VAL A 176 -7.85 6.58 3.06
C VAL A 176 -7.71 8.08 3.26
N THR A 177 -6.67 8.64 2.64
CA THR A 177 -6.29 10.05 2.78
C THR A 177 -5.69 10.55 1.46
N SER A 178 -5.78 11.85 1.19
CA SER A 178 -5.27 12.43 -0.06
C SER A 178 -3.74 12.50 -0.09
N CYS A 179 -3.09 12.75 1.05
CA CYS A 179 -1.64 12.66 1.21
C CYS A 179 -1.22 12.26 2.63
N PHE A 180 0.08 12.09 2.86
CA PHE A 180 0.58 11.74 4.19
C PHE A 180 0.35 12.90 5.15
N GLY A 181 -0.15 12.59 6.36
CA GLY A 181 -0.39 13.59 7.40
C GLY A 181 -1.69 14.40 7.24
N THR A 182 -2.46 14.22 6.16
CA THR A 182 -3.80 14.83 6.05
C THR A 182 -4.87 14.01 6.76
N PRO A 183 -5.98 14.65 7.17
CA PRO A 183 -7.08 13.95 7.82
C PRO A 183 -7.52 12.71 7.05
N VAL A 184 -7.82 11.64 7.80
CA VAL A 184 -8.31 10.39 7.23
C VAL A 184 -9.80 10.56 6.92
N PHE A 185 -10.20 10.27 5.68
CA PHE A 185 -11.61 10.33 5.27
C PHE A 185 -12.39 9.14 5.79
N PHE A 186 -11.84 7.94 5.61
CA PHE A 186 -12.37 6.66 6.09
C PHE A 186 -11.26 5.61 6.05
N SER A 187 -11.58 4.38 6.44
CA SER A 187 -10.64 3.26 6.44
C SER A 187 -11.04 2.19 5.43
N LEU A 188 -10.05 1.52 4.84
CA LEU A 188 -10.25 0.47 3.84
C LEU A 188 -9.44 -0.77 4.20
N GLU A 189 -10.02 -1.95 4.01
CA GLU A 189 -9.30 -3.23 4.14
C GLU A 189 -8.03 -3.25 3.27
N ARG A 190 -6.91 -3.65 3.87
CA ARG A 190 -5.58 -3.68 3.24
C ARG A 190 -5.56 -4.44 1.93
N ALA A 191 -6.27 -5.56 1.84
CA ALA A 191 -6.35 -6.34 0.61
C ALA A 191 -7.04 -5.58 -0.54
N ALA A 192 -7.96 -4.67 -0.22
CA ALA A 192 -8.68 -3.85 -1.19
C ALA A 192 -7.88 -2.62 -1.65
N ALA A 193 -6.85 -2.20 -0.92
CA ALA A 193 -6.08 -0.99 -1.21
C ALA A 193 -5.57 -0.90 -2.68
N PRO A 194 -5.02 -1.97 -3.29
CA PRO A 194 -4.59 -1.93 -4.70
C PRO A 194 -5.73 -1.75 -5.70
N TYR A 195 -6.95 -2.21 -5.37
CA TYR A 195 -8.11 -2.15 -6.27
C TYR A 195 -8.76 -0.76 -6.29
N PHE A 196 -8.76 -0.09 -5.13
CA PHE A 196 -9.17 1.31 -5.02
C PHE A 196 -8.03 2.29 -5.37
N GLY A 197 -6.81 1.78 -5.58
CA GLY A 197 -5.61 2.55 -5.91
C GLY A 197 -5.31 3.64 -4.88
N ILE A 198 -5.62 3.39 -3.61
CA ILE A 198 -5.34 4.35 -2.53
C ILE A 198 -3.84 4.42 -2.25
N LYS A 199 -3.40 5.53 -1.68
CA LYS A 199 -2.03 5.63 -1.15
C LYS A 199 -1.90 4.79 0.12
N ALA A 200 -1.00 3.81 0.10
CA ALA A 200 -0.60 3.06 1.29
C ALA A 200 0.73 3.59 1.83
N TYR A 201 0.85 3.68 3.15
CA TYR A 201 2.05 4.15 3.82
C TYR A 201 2.66 3.02 4.64
N GLY A 202 3.96 3.08 4.89
CA GLY A 202 4.68 2.09 5.66
C GLY A 202 5.94 2.67 6.30
N VAL A 203 6.46 1.96 7.29
CA VAL A 203 7.72 2.28 7.98
C VAL A 203 8.71 1.17 7.66
N HIS A 204 9.94 1.58 7.35
CA HIS A 204 11.07 0.70 7.07
C HIS A 204 12.26 1.18 7.90
N MET A 205 12.94 0.27 8.57
CA MET A 205 14.07 0.58 9.45
C MET A 205 15.30 -0.23 9.02
N ASN A 206 16.38 0.48 8.73
CA ASN A 206 17.71 -0.09 8.54
C ASN A 206 18.41 -0.15 9.90
N GLY A 207 18.83 -1.34 10.33
CA GLY A 207 19.68 -1.50 11.51
C GLY A 207 21.07 -1.93 11.07
N TYR A 208 22.11 -1.24 11.53
CA TYR A 208 23.49 -1.60 11.24
C TYR A 208 24.33 -1.59 12.53
N VAL A 209 25.46 -2.30 12.50
CA VAL A 209 26.44 -2.32 13.59
C VAL A 209 27.84 -2.10 13.02
N GLU A 210 28.72 -1.55 13.83
CA GLU A 210 30.15 -1.43 13.51
C GLU A 210 30.94 -2.43 14.35
N ARG A 211 31.79 -3.22 13.69
CA ARG A 211 32.71 -4.17 14.35
C ARG A 211 34.05 -4.10 13.65
N ASP A 212 35.12 -3.94 14.41
CA ASP A 212 36.50 -3.87 13.89
C ASP A 212 36.68 -2.84 12.74
N GLY A 213 35.98 -1.70 12.84
CA GLY A 213 36.01 -0.64 11.81
C GLY A 213 35.21 -0.95 10.54
N GLN A 214 34.43 -2.04 10.50
CA GLN A 214 33.56 -2.41 9.38
C GLN A 214 32.08 -2.27 9.74
N LYS A 215 31.27 -1.79 8.79
CA LYS A 215 29.80 -1.67 8.91
C LYS A 215 29.12 -2.95 8.43
N TYR A 216 28.19 -3.47 9.23
CA TYR A 216 27.35 -4.62 8.90
C TYR A 216 25.88 -4.22 8.97
N LEU A 217 25.10 -4.58 7.95
CA LEU A 217 23.66 -4.31 7.91
C LEU A 217 22.89 -5.56 8.34
N TRP A 218 21.94 -5.40 9.26
CA TRP A 218 20.98 -6.44 9.59
C TRP A 218 19.96 -6.58 8.47
N ILE A 219 19.91 -7.77 7.88
CA ILE A 219 18.93 -8.12 6.85
C ILE A 219 17.98 -9.18 7.40
N GLY A 220 16.69 -8.87 7.41
CA GLY A 220 15.66 -9.84 7.76
C GLY A 220 15.42 -10.81 6.60
N LYS A 221 15.22 -12.09 6.88
CA LYS A 221 14.63 -13.02 5.92
C LYS A 221 13.17 -13.25 6.28
N ARG A 222 12.28 -12.99 5.34
CA ARG A 222 10.83 -13.14 5.55
C ARG A 222 10.49 -14.62 5.72
N SER A 223 9.56 -14.91 6.64
CA SER A 223 8.97 -16.25 6.79
C SER A 223 8.34 -16.73 5.48
N GLU A 224 8.48 -18.01 5.18
CA GLU A 224 7.85 -18.66 4.02
C GLU A 224 6.32 -18.64 4.09
N LEU A 225 5.75 -18.39 5.28
CA LEU A 225 4.30 -18.29 5.50
C LEU A 225 3.74 -16.89 5.20
N LYS A 226 4.57 -15.91 4.81
CA LYS A 226 4.07 -14.57 4.50
C LYS A 226 3.25 -14.59 3.19
N PRO A 227 2.06 -13.96 3.16
CA PRO A 227 1.20 -13.96 1.98
C PRO A 227 1.80 -13.18 0.79
N THR A 228 2.74 -12.27 1.09
CA THR A 228 3.44 -11.46 0.09
C THR A 228 4.94 -11.63 0.27
N TYR A 229 5.63 -11.92 -0.83
CA TYR A 229 7.09 -12.06 -0.89
C TYR A 229 7.66 -13.03 0.17
N PRO A 230 7.19 -14.29 0.23
CA PRO A 230 7.72 -15.30 1.15
C PRO A 230 9.21 -15.58 0.86
N GLY A 231 10.00 -15.81 1.91
CA GLY A 231 11.42 -16.17 1.80
C GLY A 231 12.38 -15.05 1.34
N MET A 232 11.85 -13.89 0.92
CA MET A 232 12.66 -12.77 0.43
C MET A 232 13.38 -12.04 1.56
N LEU A 233 14.47 -11.35 1.21
CA LEU A 233 15.18 -10.46 2.12
C LEU A 233 14.40 -9.17 2.31
N ASP A 234 14.49 -8.59 3.51
CA ASP A 234 13.76 -7.39 3.92
C ASP A 234 14.64 -6.56 4.88
N HIS A 235 14.17 -5.36 5.19
CA HIS A 235 14.74 -4.52 6.23
C HIS A 235 14.70 -5.22 7.59
N LEU A 236 15.49 -4.74 8.55
CA LEU A 236 15.45 -5.24 9.94
C LEU A 236 14.02 -5.18 10.49
N VAL A 237 13.32 -4.09 10.21
CA VAL A 237 11.87 -4.00 10.40
C VAL A 237 11.22 -3.30 9.22
N ALA A 238 10.08 -3.84 8.78
CA ALA A 238 9.19 -3.20 7.84
C ALA A 238 7.71 -3.51 8.15
N GLY A 239 6.82 -2.54 7.93
CA GLY A 239 5.38 -2.71 8.15
C GLY A 239 4.55 -1.61 7.51
N GLY A 240 3.29 -1.92 7.19
CA GLY A 240 2.33 -0.92 6.74
C GLY A 240 1.81 -0.08 7.91
N LEU A 241 1.48 1.18 7.65
CA LEU A 241 0.84 2.07 8.61
C LEU A 241 -0.67 1.86 8.56
N VAL A 242 -1.20 1.33 9.66
CA VAL A 242 -2.64 1.09 9.86
C VAL A 242 -3.31 2.31 10.48
N HIS A 243 -4.62 2.44 10.27
CA HIS A 243 -5.45 3.56 10.72
C HIS A 243 -5.22 3.95 12.20
N ALA A 244 -5.07 2.96 13.09
CA ALA A 244 -5.00 3.18 14.53
C ALA A 244 -3.62 3.64 15.07
N HIS A 245 -2.56 3.67 14.25
CA HIS A 245 -1.19 3.69 14.81
C HIS A 245 -0.14 4.55 14.09
N LEU A 246 -0.53 5.70 13.55
CA LEU A 246 0.40 6.63 12.89
C LEU A 246 1.55 7.14 13.80
N LEU A 247 1.40 7.13 15.14
CA LEU A 247 2.42 7.63 16.07
C LEU A 247 3.02 6.57 17.02
N ILE A 248 2.27 5.52 17.35
CA ILE A 248 2.69 4.53 18.36
C ILE A 248 3.67 3.50 17.77
N TYR A 249 3.54 3.15 16.49
CA TYR A 249 4.37 2.09 15.89
C TYR A 249 5.85 2.48 15.82
N VAL A 250 6.17 3.72 15.47
CA VAL A 250 7.57 4.17 15.42
C VAL A 250 8.17 4.13 16.83
N TYR A 251 7.42 4.58 17.84
CA TYR A 251 7.90 4.63 19.22
C TYR A 251 8.11 3.23 19.82
N VAL A 252 7.11 2.35 19.70
CA VAL A 252 7.20 0.97 20.22
C VAL A 252 8.31 0.20 19.52
N LEU A 253 8.48 0.39 18.21
CA LEU A 253 9.48 -0.34 17.46
C LEU A 253 10.92 0.08 17.81
N VAL A 254 11.16 1.39 17.93
CA VAL A 254 12.46 1.91 18.34
C VAL A 254 12.79 1.46 19.77
N VAL A 255 11.83 1.57 20.70
CA VAL A 255 12.03 1.17 22.10
C VAL A 255 12.24 -0.35 22.23
N PHE A 256 11.44 -1.17 21.54
CA PHE A 256 11.56 -2.63 21.59
C PHE A 256 12.90 -3.11 21.02
N LEU A 257 13.35 -2.55 19.91
CA LEU A 257 14.67 -2.88 19.35
C LEU A 257 15.80 -2.39 20.24
N GLN A 258 15.68 -1.22 20.87
CA GLN A 258 16.73 -0.71 21.75
C GLN A 258 16.88 -1.55 23.02
N GLU A 259 15.82 -2.18 23.51
CA GLU A 259 15.88 -3.14 24.62
C GLU A 259 16.34 -4.54 24.18
N CYS A 260 15.90 -5.03 23.02
CA CYS A 260 16.30 -6.36 22.51
C CYS A 260 17.71 -6.40 21.91
N LEU A 261 18.24 -5.27 21.44
CA LEU A 261 19.59 -5.14 20.87
C LEU A 261 20.61 -4.58 21.86
N ARG A 262 20.30 -4.52 23.17
CA ARG A 262 21.35 -4.45 24.19
C ARG A 262 22.12 -5.77 24.21
N ILE A 263 23.03 -5.92 23.25
CA ILE A 263 24.04 -6.98 23.15
C ILE A 263 25.40 -6.28 23.13
#